data_AF-A0A964XJG6-F1
#
_entry.id   AF-A0A964XJG6-F1
#
_cell.length_a   1.000
_cell.length_b   1.000
_cell.length_c   1.000
_cell.angle_alpha   90.00
_cell.angle_beta   90.00
_cell.angle_gamma   90.00
#
_symmetry.space_group_name_H-M   'P 1'
#
loop_
_entity.id
_entity.type
_entity.pdbx_description
1 polymer ?
#
loop_
_entity_poly.entity_id
_entity_poly.type
_entity_poly.pdbx_seq_one_letter_code
_entity_poly.pdbx_strand_id
1 'polypeptide(L)'
;MPRDELTGESKYLLADLVYFPYFGETPPYLFANSSGVAAHPDLQQAIESSVLELIERDSFMIAYLTGLSYPTISVGSLPQYLQKRISVLQQEGFEVTIKDHTLDLAPVTTVFAQNEKLAYTNCASSSRFELVTAIDHALMEVEASVLARLQNGSSPALTPSEVAMPLHHGALYEQKGYFRRADFMFKGEACPIQESFTPVDNWDGLLDKLQQMDVPLITTQFFLSEQYGGNGDLHIVRSVIPGLVPMTFGYRQEPGGMKRLYDVARQKGKRLTYGNIRKFPHPFA
;
A
#
# COMPACT_ATOMS: atom_id res chain seq x y z
N MET A 1 -21.78 -9.12 11.88
CA MET A 1 -21.68 -9.86 10.61
C MET A 1 -21.18 -8.91 9.55
N PRO A 2 -20.49 -9.39 8.51
CA PRO A 2 -20.07 -8.53 7.40
C PRO A 2 -21.28 -7.87 6.74
N ARG A 3 -21.16 -6.59 6.41
CA ARG A 3 -22.22 -5.75 5.84
C ARG A 3 -21.67 -4.96 4.67
N ASP A 4 -22.47 -4.85 3.61
CA ASP A 4 -22.19 -3.95 2.51
C ASP A 4 -22.62 -2.52 2.90
N GLU A 5 -21.68 -1.59 2.97
CA GLU A 5 -21.93 -0.20 3.38
C GLU A 5 -22.79 0.57 2.38
N LEU A 6 -22.82 0.16 1.10
CA LEU A 6 -23.60 0.84 0.06
C LEU A 6 -25.08 0.47 0.11
N THR A 7 -25.39 -0.79 0.42
CA THR A 7 -26.76 -1.33 0.39
C THR A 7 -27.34 -1.57 1.78
N GLY A 8 -26.47 -1.67 2.78
CA GLY A 8 -26.83 -2.07 4.13
C GLY A 8 -27.09 -3.56 4.31
N GLU A 9 -26.95 -4.37 3.26
CA GLU A 9 -27.21 -5.81 3.28
C GLU A 9 -26.12 -6.59 3.99
N SER A 10 -26.50 -7.66 4.69
CA SER A 10 -25.55 -8.64 5.22
C SER A 10 -24.89 -9.43 4.11
N LYS A 11 -23.57 -9.61 4.18
CA LYS A 11 -22.78 -10.43 3.25
C LYS A 11 -22.04 -11.53 4.00
N TYR A 12 -21.65 -12.57 3.28
CA TYR A 12 -20.79 -13.64 3.80
C TYR A 12 -19.38 -13.49 3.23
N LEU A 13 -18.38 -13.59 4.10
CA LEU A 13 -16.97 -13.64 3.74
C LEU A 13 -16.37 -14.94 4.29
N LEU A 14 -15.35 -15.45 3.61
CA LEU A 14 -14.58 -16.57 4.13
C LEU A 14 -13.79 -16.12 5.36
N ALA A 15 -13.76 -16.94 6.40
CA ALA A 15 -13.09 -16.60 7.65
C ALA A 15 -11.57 -16.41 7.48
N ASP A 16 -10.95 -17.13 6.55
CA ASP A 16 -9.53 -17.04 6.19
C ASP A 16 -9.17 -15.78 5.37
N LEU A 17 -10.17 -15.03 4.89
CA LEU A 17 -10.03 -13.67 4.36
C LEU A 17 -10.19 -12.61 5.46
N VAL A 18 -10.83 -12.95 6.57
CA VAL A 18 -11.23 -11.99 7.61
C VAL A 18 -10.25 -11.99 8.78
N TYR A 19 -9.86 -13.15 9.30
CA TYR A 19 -9.04 -13.25 10.50
C TYR A 19 -7.57 -13.49 10.17
N PHE A 20 -6.67 -12.87 10.93
CA PHE A 20 -5.22 -13.04 10.78
C PHE A 20 -4.53 -13.04 12.16
N PRO A 21 -3.81 -14.11 12.53
CA PRO A 21 -3.75 -15.41 11.86
C PRO A 21 -5.09 -16.16 11.95
N TYR A 22 -5.41 -16.98 10.94
CA TYR A 22 -6.58 -17.87 10.96
C TYR A 22 -6.13 -19.32 11.12
N PHE A 23 -6.65 -20.00 12.15
CA PHE A 23 -6.37 -21.41 12.44
C PHE A 23 -7.64 -22.24 12.27
N GLY A 24 -8.10 -22.35 11.03
CA GLY A 24 -9.25 -23.19 10.68
C GLY A 24 -8.93 -24.68 10.66
N GLU A 25 -9.96 -25.52 10.74
CA GLU A 25 -9.85 -26.98 10.58
C GLU A 25 -9.60 -27.41 9.12
N THR A 26 -9.95 -26.55 8.16
CA THR A 26 -9.76 -26.79 6.73
C THR A 26 -8.55 -26.01 6.20
N PRO A 27 -7.86 -26.51 5.16
CA PRO A 27 -6.85 -25.73 4.46
C PRO A 27 -7.43 -24.38 4.00
N PRO A 28 -6.68 -23.27 4.17
CA PRO A 28 -7.15 -21.96 3.74
C PRO A 28 -7.21 -21.88 2.20
N TYR A 29 -8.24 -21.21 1.70
CA TYR A 29 -8.35 -20.75 0.32
C TYR A 29 -7.60 -19.43 0.12
N LEU A 30 -7.56 -18.60 1.16
CA LEU A 30 -7.00 -17.26 1.15
C LEU A 30 -6.06 -17.08 2.34
N PHE A 31 -5.06 -16.22 2.18
CA PHE A 31 -4.17 -15.82 3.27
C PHE A 31 -4.41 -14.35 3.59
N ALA A 32 -5.26 -14.09 4.59
CA ALA A 32 -5.40 -12.76 5.13
C ALA A 32 -4.06 -12.21 5.65
N ASN A 33 -3.91 -10.90 5.54
CA ASN A 33 -2.94 -10.11 6.30
C ASN A 33 -3.70 -8.93 6.93
N SER A 34 -2.97 -7.93 7.41
CA SER A 34 -3.55 -6.71 7.99
C SER A 34 -4.30 -5.81 6.98
N SER A 35 -4.31 -6.13 5.68
CA SER A 35 -4.92 -5.26 4.65
C SER A 35 -6.37 -4.98 4.97
N GLY A 36 -6.68 -3.69 5.02
CA GLY A 36 -8.02 -3.19 5.26
C GLY A 36 -8.45 -3.37 6.70
N VAL A 37 -7.53 -3.49 7.66
CA VAL A 37 -7.85 -3.47 9.10
C VAL A 37 -7.48 -2.11 9.67
N ALA A 38 -8.40 -1.45 10.35
CA ALA A 38 -8.12 -0.20 11.05
C ALA A 38 -8.83 -0.13 12.41
N ALA A 39 -8.30 0.69 13.31
CA ALA A 39 -8.86 0.94 14.63
C ALA A 39 -8.95 2.45 14.89
N HIS A 40 -10.10 2.92 15.36
CA HIS A 40 -10.30 4.32 15.71
C HIS A 40 -11.44 4.49 16.73
N PRO A 41 -11.43 5.51 17.61
CA PRO A 41 -12.55 5.78 18.53
C PRO A 41 -13.87 6.14 17.87
N ASP A 42 -13.81 6.56 16.60
CA ASP A 42 -14.96 6.82 15.75
C ASP A 42 -15.04 5.74 14.67
N LEU A 43 -16.21 5.10 14.57
CA LEU A 43 -16.44 3.98 13.65
C LEU A 43 -16.28 4.40 12.18
N GLN A 44 -16.76 5.58 11.81
CA GLN A 44 -16.70 6.07 10.44
C GLN A 44 -15.22 6.24 10.04
N GLN A 45 -14.42 6.92 10.86
CA GLN A 45 -12.98 7.10 10.66
C GLN A 45 -12.21 5.77 10.60
N ALA A 46 -12.62 4.74 11.36
CA ALA A 46 -12.05 3.40 11.24
C ALA A 46 -12.35 2.80 9.85
N ILE A 47 -13.60 2.90 9.39
CA ILE A 47 -14.01 2.43 8.06
C ILE A 47 -13.23 3.19 6.97
N GLU A 48 -13.20 4.52 7.00
CA GLU A 48 -12.49 5.33 6.01
C GLU A 48 -11.00 4.97 5.94
N SER A 49 -10.34 4.87 7.10
CA SER A 49 -8.92 4.52 7.18
C SER A 49 -8.65 3.14 6.58
N SER A 50 -9.49 2.15 6.90
CA SER A 50 -9.35 0.79 6.37
C SER A 50 -9.56 0.73 4.86
N VAL A 51 -10.45 1.56 4.30
CA VAL A 51 -10.71 1.63 2.86
C VAL A 51 -9.59 2.32 2.11
N LEU A 52 -9.12 3.47 2.61
CA LEU A 52 -7.99 4.18 2.01
C LEU A 52 -6.72 3.30 2.00
N GLU A 53 -6.48 2.52 3.06
CA GLU A 53 -5.38 1.55 3.08
C GLU A 53 -5.53 0.46 1.99
N LEU A 54 -6.74 -0.03 1.72
CA LEU A 54 -6.96 -0.97 0.61
C LEU A 54 -6.64 -0.35 -0.75
N ILE A 55 -7.03 0.92 -0.96
CA ILE A 55 -6.79 1.66 -2.20
C ILE A 55 -5.28 1.90 -2.40
N GLU A 56 -4.57 2.25 -1.32
CA GLU A 56 -3.11 2.37 -1.32
C GLU A 56 -2.44 1.07 -1.78
N ARG A 57 -2.84 -0.07 -1.18
CA ARG A 57 -2.27 -1.39 -1.49
C ARG A 57 -2.59 -1.83 -2.92
N ASP A 58 -3.82 -1.59 -3.39
CA ASP A 58 -4.23 -1.82 -4.78
C ASP A 58 -3.33 -1.06 -5.75
N SER A 59 -3.21 0.25 -5.55
CA SER A 59 -2.42 1.13 -6.40
C SER A 59 -0.93 0.76 -6.40
N PHE A 60 -0.34 0.55 -5.22
CA PHE A 60 1.07 0.16 -5.10
C PHE A 60 1.34 -1.17 -5.81
N MET A 61 0.52 -2.20 -5.57
CA MET A 61 0.69 -3.51 -6.19
C MET A 61 0.51 -3.46 -7.70
N ILE A 62 -0.47 -2.69 -8.19
CA ILE A 62 -0.62 -2.46 -9.63
C ILE A 62 0.63 -1.80 -10.20
N ALA A 63 1.14 -0.73 -9.59
CA ALA A 63 2.33 -0.04 -10.05
C ALA A 63 3.55 -0.98 -10.10
N TYR A 64 3.77 -1.75 -9.04
CA TYR A 64 4.88 -2.70 -8.94
C TYR A 64 4.76 -3.84 -9.95
N LEU A 65 3.65 -4.58 -9.95
CA LEU A 65 3.46 -5.80 -10.75
C LEU A 65 3.42 -5.50 -12.25
N THR A 66 2.80 -4.39 -12.62
CA THR A 66 2.73 -3.98 -14.02
C THR A 66 4.02 -3.33 -14.49
N GLY A 67 4.79 -2.68 -13.60
CA GLY A 67 5.94 -1.86 -13.99
C GLY A 67 5.58 -0.75 -14.98
N LEU A 68 4.40 -0.16 -14.81
CA LEU A 68 3.98 1.06 -15.49
C LEU A 68 4.81 2.24 -14.97
N SER A 69 4.96 3.28 -15.81
CA SER A 69 5.58 4.54 -15.39
C SER A 69 4.47 5.50 -14.94
N TYR A 70 4.76 6.22 -13.87
CA TYR A 70 3.84 7.17 -13.22
C TYR A 70 4.54 8.51 -13.02
N PRO A 71 3.82 9.63 -12.88
CA PRO A 71 4.44 10.93 -12.62
C PRO A 71 5.32 10.93 -11.36
N THR A 72 6.38 11.75 -11.40
CA THR A 72 7.25 12.02 -10.25
C THR A 72 6.93 13.41 -9.71
N ILE A 73 6.51 13.50 -8.45
CA ILE A 73 6.18 14.79 -7.83
C ILE A 73 7.48 15.54 -7.53
N SER A 74 7.56 16.76 -8.04
CA SER A 74 8.72 17.63 -7.87
C SER A 74 8.78 18.18 -6.44
N VAL A 75 9.88 17.93 -5.73
CA VAL A 75 10.06 18.37 -4.32
C VAL A 75 9.85 19.87 -4.16
N GLY A 76 10.31 20.69 -5.11
CA GLY A 76 10.13 22.15 -5.07
C GLY A 76 8.68 22.63 -5.13
N SER A 77 7.73 21.77 -5.50
CA SER A 77 6.29 22.09 -5.52
C SER A 77 5.56 21.78 -4.20
N LEU A 78 6.23 21.10 -3.26
CA LEU A 78 5.65 20.73 -1.96
C LEU A 78 5.67 21.90 -0.97
N PRO A 79 4.85 21.86 0.09
CA PRO A 79 5.01 22.77 1.23
C PRO A 79 6.42 22.73 1.84
N GLN A 80 6.90 23.88 2.31
CA GLN A 80 8.28 24.06 2.79
C GLN A 80 8.68 23.07 3.90
N TYR A 81 7.74 22.68 4.75
CA TYR A 81 8.02 21.74 5.84
C TYR A 81 8.35 20.33 5.33
N LEU A 82 7.68 19.85 4.27
CA LEU A 82 8.03 18.58 3.60
C LEU A 82 9.36 18.68 2.86
N GLN A 83 9.61 19.80 2.19
CA GLN A 83 10.92 20.03 1.53
C GLN A 83 12.07 19.95 2.55
N LYS A 84 11.88 20.54 3.74
CA LYS A 84 12.87 20.49 4.82
C LYS A 84 13.12 19.05 5.28
N ARG A 85 12.07 18.27 5.53
CA ARG A 85 12.15 16.85 5.89
C ARG A 85 12.95 16.04 4.86
N ILE A 86 12.61 16.20 3.58
CA ILE A 86 13.32 15.55 2.46
C ILE A 86 14.80 15.96 2.42
N SER A 87 15.10 17.24 2.65
CA SER A 87 16.49 17.74 2.64
C SER A 87 17.35 17.11 3.73
N VAL A 88 16.77 16.73 4.88
CA VAL A 88 17.49 16.02 5.96
C VAL A 88 17.89 14.62 5.48
N LEU A 89 16.97 13.88 4.84
CA LEU A 89 17.29 12.58 4.26
C LEU A 89 18.39 12.67 3.19
N GLN A 90 18.34 13.70 2.35
CA GLN A 90 19.35 13.95 1.32
C GLN A 90 20.73 14.26 1.91
N GLN A 91 20.80 14.97 3.04
CA GLN A 91 22.06 15.24 3.75
C GLN A 91 22.70 13.95 4.29
N GLU A 92 21.88 12.97 4.68
CA GLU A 92 22.32 11.61 5.07
C GLU A 92 22.62 10.69 3.85
N GLY A 93 22.57 11.23 2.64
CA GLY A 93 22.91 10.53 1.40
C GLY A 93 21.78 9.67 0.82
N PHE A 94 20.53 9.88 1.25
CA PHE A 94 19.37 9.22 0.65
C PHE A 94 18.80 10.04 -0.51
N GLU A 95 18.66 9.40 -1.66
CA GLU A 95 17.87 9.92 -2.78
C GLU A 95 16.40 9.64 -2.50
N VAL A 96 15.59 10.70 -2.47
CA VAL A 96 14.15 10.62 -2.22
C VAL A 96 13.37 10.82 -3.52
N THR A 97 12.54 9.85 -3.88
CA THR A 97 11.64 9.93 -5.05
C THR A 97 10.20 9.84 -4.59
N ILE A 98 9.34 10.73 -5.09
CA ILE A 98 7.91 10.77 -4.74
C ILE A 98 7.11 10.48 -6.00
N LYS A 99 6.29 9.44 -5.97
CA LYS A 99 5.50 8.97 -7.12
C LYS A 99 4.03 9.21 -6.87
N ASP A 100 3.36 9.83 -7.84
CA ASP A 100 1.90 9.84 -7.90
C ASP A 100 1.42 8.52 -8.50
N HIS A 101 1.00 7.58 -7.66
CA HIS A 101 0.44 6.30 -8.09
C HIS A 101 -1.09 6.32 -8.18
N THR A 102 -1.70 7.49 -8.19
CA THR A 102 -3.16 7.62 -8.22
C THR A 102 -3.77 6.90 -9.43
N LEU A 103 -4.83 6.12 -9.16
CA LEU A 103 -5.64 5.42 -10.14
C LEU A 103 -7.03 6.06 -10.21
N ASP A 104 -8.11 5.29 -10.15
CA ASP A 104 -9.50 5.70 -10.36
C ASP A 104 -10.32 5.87 -9.07
N LEU A 105 -9.74 5.57 -7.90
CA LEU A 105 -10.42 5.64 -6.60
C LEU A 105 -10.01 6.89 -5.82
N ALA A 106 -9.08 6.81 -4.88
CA ALA A 106 -8.57 7.96 -4.13
C ALA A 106 -7.11 8.27 -4.51
N PRO A 107 -6.57 9.46 -4.18
CA PRO A 107 -5.17 9.79 -4.35
C PRO A 107 -4.28 8.79 -3.63
N VAL A 108 -3.19 8.38 -4.30
CA VAL A 108 -2.17 7.49 -3.73
C VAL A 108 -0.80 8.00 -4.12
N THR A 109 0.07 8.12 -3.13
CA THR A 109 1.48 8.44 -3.34
C THR A 109 2.37 7.37 -2.77
N THR A 110 3.53 7.16 -3.37
CA THR A 110 4.59 6.33 -2.79
C THR A 110 5.88 7.12 -2.72
N VAL A 111 6.49 7.15 -1.54
CA VAL A 111 7.79 7.77 -1.29
C VAL A 111 8.83 6.67 -1.21
N PHE A 112 9.92 6.84 -1.96
CA PHE A 112 11.08 5.94 -1.95
C PHE A 112 12.28 6.66 -1.37
N ALA A 113 13.07 5.98 -0.55
CA ALA A 113 14.41 6.40 -0.16
C ALA A 113 15.43 5.34 -0.57
N GLN A 114 16.41 5.74 -1.38
CA GLN A 114 17.50 4.88 -1.83
C GLN A 114 18.85 5.45 -1.40
N ASN A 115 19.77 4.59 -0.92
CA ASN A 115 21.12 4.99 -0.55
C ASN A 115 22.13 3.99 -1.11
N GLU A 116 22.98 4.47 -2.03
CA GLU A 116 23.97 3.64 -2.73
C GLU A 116 25.04 3.09 -1.78
N LYS A 117 25.53 3.92 -0.85
CA LYS A 117 26.60 3.53 0.07
C LYS A 117 26.14 2.44 1.04
N LEU A 118 24.89 2.53 1.48
CA LEU A 118 24.27 1.56 2.38
C LEU A 118 23.65 0.37 1.66
N ALA A 119 23.65 0.36 0.31
CA ALA A 119 22.95 -0.63 -0.52
C ALA A 119 21.50 -0.83 -0.05
N TYR A 120 20.76 0.26 0.05
CA TYR A 120 19.46 0.31 0.70
C TYR A 120 18.40 0.91 -0.20
N THR A 121 17.20 0.31 -0.21
CA THR A 121 15.99 0.91 -0.76
C THR A 121 14.81 0.51 0.10
N ASN A 122 14.00 1.50 0.48
CA ASN A 122 12.73 1.28 1.14
C ASN A 122 11.69 2.24 0.55
N CYS A 123 10.42 1.89 0.73
CA CYS A 123 9.33 2.78 0.41
C CYS A 123 8.17 2.62 1.38
N ALA A 124 7.38 3.68 1.48
CA ALA A 124 6.04 3.64 2.03
C ALA A 124 5.08 4.27 1.04
N SER A 125 3.83 3.81 1.05
CA SER A 125 2.75 4.38 0.27
C SER A 125 1.70 4.93 1.23
N SER A 126 0.91 5.89 0.75
CA SER A 126 -0.24 6.36 1.50
C SER A 126 -1.37 6.75 0.56
N SER A 127 -2.61 6.47 0.97
CA SER A 127 -3.81 7.06 0.37
C SER A 127 -4.49 7.99 1.35
N ARG A 128 -4.76 9.22 0.90
CA ARG A 128 -5.56 10.24 1.60
C ARG A 128 -6.29 11.03 0.54
N PHE A 129 -7.41 11.64 0.92
CA PHE A 129 -8.16 12.51 0.03
C PHE A 129 -7.39 13.77 -0.40
N GLU A 130 -6.45 14.21 0.43
CA GLU A 130 -5.54 15.31 0.13
C GLU A 130 -4.12 14.75 -0.05
N LEU A 131 -3.53 15.00 -1.23
CA LEU A 131 -2.29 14.35 -1.65
C LEU A 131 -1.07 14.80 -0.82
N VAL A 132 -0.99 16.06 -0.39
CA VAL A 132 0.08 16.52 0.52
C VAL A 132 0.05 15.72 1.81
N THR A 133 -1.13 15.46 2.36
CA THR A 133 -1.33 14.66 3.58
C THR A 133 -0.91 13.21 3.36
N ALA A 134 -1.19 12.63 2.19
CA ALA A 134 -0.67 11.31 1.82
C ALA A 134 0.88 11.31 1.76
N ILE A 135 1.48 12.35 1.18
CA ILE A 135 2.96 12.46 1.10
C ILE A 135 3.55 12.61 2.49
N ASP A 136 2.94 13.42 3.35
CA ASP A 136 3.37 13.64 4.73
C ASP A 136 3.46 12.31 5.51
N HIS A 137 2.42 11.49 5.41
CA HIS A 137 2.33 10.17 6.03
C HIS A 137 3.36 9.19 5.43
N ALA A 138 3.42 9.05 4.11
CA ALA A 138 4.37 8.14 3.46
C ALA A 138 5.82 8.55 3.76
N LEU A 139 6.12 9.85 3.81
CA LEU A 139 7.43 10.34 4.19
C LEU A 139 7.76 10.02 5.66
N MET A 140 6.78 10.08 6.56
CA MET A 140 6.98 9.74 7.99
C MET A 140 7.37 8.28 8.16
N GLU A 141 6.74 7.36 7.43
CA GLU A 141 7.07 5.94 7.48
C GLU A 141 8.46 5.66 6.90
N VAL A 142 8.80 6.28 5.76
CA VAL A 142 10.15 6.18 5.17
C VAL A 142 11.22 6.71 6.12
N GLU A 143 10.97 7.86 6.77
CA GLU A 143 11.88 8.42 7.78
C GLU A 143 12.10 7.46 8.95
N ALA A 144 11.04 6.80 9.43
CA ALA A 144 11.13 5.81 10.50
C ALA A 144 11.99 4.60 10.06
N SER A 145 11.79 4.08 8.85
CA SER A 145 12.60 2.98 8.31
C SER A 145 14.07 3.39 8.10
N VAL A 146 14.33 4.60 7.61
CA VAL A 146 15.68 5.15 7.46
C VAL A 146 16.37 5.31 8.82
N LEU A 147 15.67 5.85 9.82
CA LEU A 147 16.22 5.97 11.19
C LEU A 147 16.54 4.60 11.78
N ALA A 148 15.65 3.62 11.65
CA ALA A 148 15.90 2.26 12.09
C ALA A 148 17.12 1.66 11.39
N ARG A 149 17.28 1.88 10.08
CA ARG A 149 18.45 1.43 9.30
C ARG A 149 19.75 2.07 9.78
N LEU A 150 19.75 3.38 10.04
CA LEU A 150 20.94 4.12 10.50
C LEU A 150 21.33 3.74 11.93
N GLN A 151 20.37 3.46 12.81
CA GLN A 151 20.62 3.08 14.20
C GLN A 151 21.04 1.62 14.35
N ASN A 152 20.36 0.71 13.65
CA ASN A 152 20.49 -0.73 13.90
C ASN A 152 21.41 -1.45 12.89
N GLY A 153 21.83 -0.80 11.81
CA GLY A 153 22.60 -1.45 10.75
C GLY A 153 21.71 -2.29 9.84
N SER A 154 22.26 -3.33 9.21
CA SER A 154 21.55 -4.12 8.19
C SER A 154 20.90 -5.32 8.82
N SER A 155 19.72 -5.64 8.32
CA SER A 155 19.07 -6.91 8.56
C SER A 155 19.93 -8.08 8.07
N PRO A 156 19.76 -9.29 8.64
CA PRO A 156 20.37 -10.50 8.12
C PRO A 156 20.06 -10.68 6.63
N ALA A 157 21.08 -11.08 5.86
CA ALA A 157 20.90 -11.36 4.44
C ALA A 157 19.98 -12.56 4.23
N LEU A 158 19.17 -12.48 3.18
CA LEU A 158 18.26 -13.56 2.77
C LEU A 158 18.16 -13.63 1.24
N THR A 159 17.89 -14.83 0.76
CA THR A 159 17.58 -15.10 -0.64
C THR A 159 16.11 -14.81 -0.94
N PRO A 160 15.73 -14.55 -2.21
CA PRO A 160 14.33 -14.29 -2.55
C PRO A 160 13.38 -15.37 -2.04
N SER A 161 13.75 -16.66 -2.08
CA SER A 161 12.93 -17.77 -1.60
C SER A 161 12.66 -17.80 -0.09
N GLU A 162 13.44 -17.06 0.71
CA GLU A 162 13.26 -16.96 2.16
C GLU A 162 12.35 -15.78 2.56
N VAL A 163 11.93 -14.97 1.60
CA VAL A 163 10.96 -13.90 1.84
C VAL A 163 9.61 -14.50 2.14
N ALA A 164 9.04 -14.12 3.28
CA ALA A 164 7.73 -14.57 3.76
C ALA A 164 6.93 -13.47 4.46
N MET A 165 7.61 -12.61 5.22
CA MET A 165 7.00 -11.56 6.04
C MET A 165 7.35 -10.15 5.52
N PRO A 166 6.59 -9.10 5.87
CA PRO A 166 6.88 -7.72 5.45
C PRO A 166 8.33 -7.30 5.72
N LEU A 167 8.86 -7.55 6.92
CA LEU A 167 10.25 -7.25 7.26
C LEU A 167 11.29 -7.97 6.37
N HIS A 168 10.97 -9.16 5.83
CA HIS A 168 11.87 -9.87 4.91
C HIS A 168 11.92 -9.17 3.54
N HIS A 169 10.83 -8.51 3.11
CA HIS A 169 10.86 -7.69 1.91
C HIS A 169 11.85 -6.54 2.10
N GLY A 170 11.76 -5.81 3.21
CA GLY A 170 12.70 -4.72 3.54
C GLY A 170 14.14 -5.22 3.56
N ALA A 171 14.41 -6.26 4.35
CA ALA A 171 15.73 -6.88 4.47
C ALA A 171 16.31 -7.40 3.14
N LEU A 172 15.47 -7.81 2.18
CA LEU A 172 15.93 -8.15 0.83
C LEU A 172 16.54 -6.92 0.12
N TYR A 173 15.91 -5.76 0.25
CA TYR A 173 16.35 -4.50 -0.37
C TYR A 173 17.44 -3.75 0.42
N GLU A 174 17.96 -4.33 1.51
CA GLU A 174 19.17 -3.85 2.21
C GLU A 174 20.46 -4.54 1.72
N GLN A 175 20.38 -5.27 0.61
CA GLN A 175 21.48 -6.04 0.04
C GLN A 175 21.92 -5.50 -1.32
N LYS A 176 23.24 -5.44 -1.55
CA LYS A 176 23.87 -4.97 -2.81
C LYS A 176 23.29 -5.62 -4.08
N GLY A 177 22.91 -6.89 -4.01
CA GLY A 177 22.35 -7.61 -5.16
C GLY A 177 20.90 -7.26 -5.52
N TYR A 178 20.17 -6.58 -4.62
CA TYR A 178 18.72 -6.44 -4.73
C TYR A 178 18.19 -5.01 -4.51
N PHE A 179 18.88 -4.11 -3.81
CA PHE A 179 18.34 -2.77 -3.50
C PHE A 179 17.88 -1.99 -4.74
N ARG A 180 18.55 -2.15 -5.88
CA ARG A 180 18.18 -1.52 -7.16
C ARG A 180 17.07 -2.23 -7.95
N ARG A 181 16.50 -3.32 -7.45
CA ARG A 181 15.47 -4.10 -8.17
C ARG A 181 14.17 -3.31 -8.39
N ALA A 182 13.94 -2.26 -7.60
CA ALA A 182 12.78 -1.39 -7.70
C ALA A 182 13.03 -0.10 -8.53
N ASP A 183 14.23 0.13 -9.08
CA ASP A 183 14.59 1.36 -9.81
C ASP A 183 13.63 1.68 -10.97
N PHE A 184 12.96 0.67 -11.52
CA PHE A 184 11.96 0.88 -12.57
C PHE A 184 10.76 1.72 -12.11
N MET A 185 10.43 1.73 -10.82
CA MET A 185 9.34 2.53 -10.25
C MET A 185 9.69 4.02 -10.17
N PHE A 186 10.98 4.36 -10.18
CA PHE A 186 11.41 5.76 -10.08
C PHE A 186 11.19 6.51 -11.40
N LYS A 187 11.08 5.79 -12.52
CA LYS A 187 10.89 6.36 -13.85
C LYS A 187 9.55 7.09 -13.97
N GLY A 188 9.58 8.28 -14.55
CA GLY A 188 8.39 9.08 -14.85
C GLY A 188 8.73 10.53 -15.12
N GLU A 189 7.84 11.22 -15.80
CA GLU A 189 7.95 12.67 -16.02
C GLU A 189 7.76 13.40 -14.70
N ALA A 190 8.59 14.42 -14.47
CA ALA A 190 8.47 15.26 -13.29
C ALA A 190 7.30 16.24 -13.48
N CYS A 191 6.43 16.34 -12.48
CA CYS A 191 5.32 17.29 -12.46
C CYS A 191 5.25 18.04 -11.12
N PRO A 192 4.70 19.26 -11.08
CA PRO A 192 4.27 19.90 -9.85
C PRO A 192 3.13 19.11 -9.19
N ILE A 193 2.98 19.22 -7.87
CA ILE A 193 1.89 18.54 -7.15
C ILE A 193 0.50 19.01 -7.60
N GLN A 194 0.36 20.26 -8.03
CA GLN A 194 -0.90 20.85 -8.50
C GLN A 194 -1.39 20.23 -9.82
N GLU A 195 -0.50 19.60 -10.57
CA GLU A 195 -0.81 18.92 -11.83
C GLU A 195 -1.04 17.41 -11.64
N SER A 196 -1.02 16.94 -10.38
CA SER A 196 -1.31 15.54 -10.04
C SER A 196 -2.79 15.21 -10.29
N PHE A 197 -3.04 13.97 -10.70
CA PHE A 197 -4.38 13.50 -10.99
C PHE A 197 -5.15 13.24 -9.70
N THR A 198 -6.29 13.89 -9.50
CA THR A 198 -7.17 13.65 -8.34
C THR A 198 -8.53 13.14 -8.82
N PRO A 199 -8.81 11.82 -8.71
CA PRO A 199 -10.07 11.23 -9.15
C PRO A 199 -11.23 11.50 -8.18
N VAL A 200 -11.01 11.23 -6.88
CA VAL A 200 -11.99 11.40 -5.80
C VAL A 200 -11.28 11.95 -4.57
N ASP A 201 -11.75 13.07 -4.04
CA ASP A 201 -11.10 13.82 -2.96
C ASP A 201 -11.93 13.89 -1.67
N ASN A 202 -12.95 13.04 -1.54
CA ASN A 202 -13.76 12.94 -0.33
C ASN A 202 -14.48 11.58 -0.24
N TRP A 203 -15.03 11.29 0.95
CA TRP A 203 -15.66 10.01 1.24
C TRP A 203 -16.92 9.74 0.42
N ASP A 204 -17.84 10.72 0.32
CA ASP A 204 -19.09 10.54 -0.41
C ASP A 204 -18.84 10.25 -1.90
N GLY A 205 -17.90 10.98 -2.52
CA GLY A 205 -17.48 10.73 -3.89
C GLY A 205 -16.84 9.34 -4.07
N LEU A 206 -16.24 8.77 -3.03
CA LEU A 206 -15.66 7.43 -3.09
C LEU A 206 -16.76 6.37 -3.05
N LEU A 207 -17.78 6.56 -2.21
CA LEU A 207 -18.96 5.72 -2.19
C LEU A 207 -19.70 5.76 -3.53
N ASP A 208 -19.92 6.96 -4.08
CA ASP A 208 -20.51 7.15 -5.41
C ASP A 208 -19.70 6.43 -6.49
N LYS A 209 -18.37 6.51 -6.42
CA LYS A 209 -17.47 5.85 -7.37
C LYS A 209 -17.59 4.32 -7.29
N LEU A 210 -17.59 3.76 -6.09
CA LEU A 210 -17.76 2.32 -5.88
C LEU A 210 -19.14 1.83 -6.36
N GLN A 211 -20.19 2.62 -6.11
CA GLN A 211 -21.53 2.35 -6.61
C GLN A 211 -21.59 2.37 -8.15
N GLN A 212 -20.95 3.35 -8.80
CA GLN A 212 -20.86 3.42 -10.27
C GLN A 212 -20.09 2.23 -10.87
N MET A 213 -19.11 1.70 -10.15
CA MET A 213 -18.34 0.53 -10.54
C MET A 213 -19.08 -0.79 -10.29
N ASP A 214 -20.25 -0.76 -9.63
CA ASP A 214 -20.99 -1.94 -9.17
C ASP A 214 -20.13 -2.87 -8.30
N VAL A 215 -19.33 -2.27 -7.41
CA VAL A 215 -18.44 -2.98 -6.48
C VAL A 215 -18.88 -2.73 -5.05
N PRO A 216 -19.17 -3.79 -4.26
CA PRO A 216 -19.60 -3.61 -2.88
C PRO A 216 -18.43 -3.18 -1.98
N LEU A 217 -18.74 -2.39 -0.96
CA LEU A 217 -17.82 -2.10 0.15
C LEU A 217 -18.27 -2.93 1.36
N ILE A 218 -17.59 -4.03 1.63
CA ILE A 218 -17.99 -4.94 2.72
C ILE A 218 -17.13 -4.66 3.95
N THR A 219 -17.74 -4.32 5.08
CA THR A 219 -17.04 -4.17 6.36
C THR A 219 -17.47 -5.21 7.37
N THR A 220 -16.59 -5.55 8.31
CA THR A 220 -16.94 -6.30 9.51
C THR A 220 -16.20 -5.74 10.71
N GLN A 221 -16.87 -5.65 11.85
CA GLN A 221 -16.24 -5.24 13.10
C GLN A 221 -15.60 -6.41 13.83
N PHE A 222 -14.48 -6.17 14.48
CA PHE A 222 -13.81 -7.09 15.39
C PHE A 222 -14.12 -6.71 16.83
N PHE A 223 -14.37 -7.75 17.63
CA PHE A 223 -14.60 -7.64 19.06
C PHE A 223 -13.56 -8.49 19.76
N LEU A 224 -12.60 -7.83 20.38
CA LEU A 224 -11.56 -8.48 21.18
C LEU A 224 -12.18 -8.95 22.49
N SER A 225 -11.77 -10.14 22.94
CA SER A 225 -12.18 -10.67 24.24
C SER A 225 -11.65 -9.78 25.37
N GLU A 226 -12.47 -9.58 26.41
CA GLU A 226 -12.09 -8.86 27.64
C GLU A 226 -10.81 -9.44 28.28
N GLN A 227 -10.54 -10.74 28.09
CA GLN A 227 -9.31 -11.37 28.59
C GLN A 227 -8.02 -10.80 27.96
N TYR A 228 -8.13 -10.19 26.78
CA TYR A 228 -7.03 -9.56 26.05
C TYR A 228 -7.13 -8.03 26.07
N GLY A 229 -7.92 -7.45 26.98
CA GLY A 229 -8.10 -6.01 27.14
C GLY A 229 -9.35 -5.44 26.46
N GLY A 230 -10.15 -6.26 25.78
CA GLY A 230 -11.36 -5.81 25.08
C GLY A 230 -11.04 -4.80 23.97
N ASN A 231 -12.09 -4.14 23.45
CA ASN A 231 -11.92 -3.06 22.47
C ASN A 231 -11.68 -1.69 23.11
N GLY A 232 -12.03 -1.51 24.40
CA GLY A 232 -12.13 -0.18 25.00
C GLY A 232 -13.05 0.73 24.18
N ASP A 233 -12.60 1.95 23.91
CA ASP A 233 -13.33 2.92 23.09
C ASP A 233 -13.09 2.74 21.58
N LEU A 234 -12.32 1.74 21.15
CA LEU A 234 -11.93 1.57 19.76
C LEU A 234 -12.96 0.75 18.96
N HIS A 235 -13.34 1.28 17.80
CA HIS A 235 -13.93 0.50 16.73
C HIS A 235 -12.83 -0.10 15.89
N ILE A 236 -12.75 -1.43 15.88
CA ILE A 236 -11.79 -2.18 15.05
C ILE A 236 -12.57 -2.78 13.90
N VAL A 237 -12.21 -2.43 12.68
CA VAL A 237 -12.93 -2.83 11.47
C VAL A 237 -11.99 -3.54 10.51
N ARG A 238 -12.57 -4.45 9.72
CA ARG A 238 -11.97 -4.94 8.48
C ARG A 238 -12.87 -4.61 7.30
N SER A 239 -12.30 -3.94 6.31
CA SER A 239 -12.92 -3.67 5.01
C SER A 239 -12.45 -4.65 3.95
N VAL A 240 -13.32 -4.90 2.97
CA VAL A 240 -13.07 -5.71 1.78
C VAL A 240 -13.78 -5.04 0.61
N ILE A 241 -13.01 -4.73 -0.44
CA ILE A 241 -13.53 -4.24 -1.72
C ILE A 241 -13.15 -5.27 -2.79
N PRO A 242 -14.08 -6.15 -3.21
CA PRO A 242 -13.79 -7.18 -4.19
C PRO A 242 -13.26 -6.60 -5.50
N GLY A 243 -12.20 -7.22 -6.04
CA GLY A 243 -11.58 -6.81 -7.29
C GLY A 243 -10.37 -5.88 -7.15
N LEU A 244 -10.15 -5.27 -5.98
CA LEU A 244 -8.88 -4.61 -5.67
C LEU A 244 -7.75 -5.62 -5.55
N VAL A 245 -6.57 -5.26 -6.04
CA VAL A 245 -5.37 -6.07 -6.00
C VAL A 245 -4.81 -6.09 -4.57
N PRO A 246 -4.79 -7.24 -3.87
CA PRO A 246 -4.29 -7.28 -2.50
C PRO A 246 -2.77 -7.13 -2.46
N MET A 247 -2.25 -6.51 -1.41
CA MET A 247 -0.83 -6.63 -1.08
C MET A 247 -0.54 -8.04 -0.57
N THR A 248 0.54 -8.62 -1.09
CA THR A 248 0.94 -9.99 -0.78
C THR A 248 2.40 -10.01 -0.37
N PHE A 249 2.69 -10.66 0.77
CA PHE A 249 4.05 -10.86 1.24
C PHE A 249 4.51 -12.27 0.94
N GLY A 250 5.80 -12.41 0.65
CA GLY A 250 6.44 -13.67 0.36
C GLY A 250 6.87 -13.84 -1.08
N TYR A 251 7.73 -14.84 -1.31
CA TYR A 251 8.20 -15.20 -2.64
C TYR A 251 7.12 -15.94 -3.44
N ARG A 252 6.87 -15.49 -4.68
CA ARG A 252 5.90 -16.10 -5.59
C ARG A 252 4.45 -16.08 -5.08
N GLN A 253 4.11 -15.09 -4.25
CA GLN A 253 2.77 -14.89 -3.72
C GLN A 253 1.99 -13.82 -4.48
N GLU A 254 2.52 -13.30 -5.58
CA GLU A 254 1.92 -12.17 -6.28
C GLU A 254 0.52 -12.53 -6.82
N PRO A 255 -0.47 -11.63 -6.69
CA PRO A 255 -1.86 -11.86 -7.10
C PRO A 255 -2.04 -11.71 -8.63
N GLY A 256 -1.24 -12.45 -9.41
CA GLY A 256 -1.16 -12.31 -10.88
C GLY A 256 -2.43 -12.70 -11.64
N GLY A 257 -3.44 -13.25 -10.97
CA GLY A 257 -4.76 -13.56 -11.56
C GLY A 257 -5.78 -12.40 -11.51
N MET A 258 -5.45 -11.29 -10.85
CA MET A 258 -6.40 -10.20 -10.64
C MET A 258 -6.68 -9.44 -11.94
N LYS A 259 -7.95 -9.43 -12.39
CA LYS A 259 -8.39 -8.77 -13.64
C LYS A 259 -7.96 -7.29 -13.70
N ARG A 260 -8.07 -6.58 -12.57
CA ARG A 260 -7.75 -5.15 -12.45
C ARG A 260 -6.31 -4.80 -12.85
N LEU A 261 -5.34 -5.69 -12.64
CA LEU A 261 -3.95 -5.53 -13.12
C LEU A 261 -3.89 -5.33 -14.63
N TYR A 262 -4.62 -6.16 -15.36
CA TYR A 262 -4.62 -6.19 -16.82
C TYR A 262 -5.44 -5.03 -17.40
N ASP A 263 -6.56 -4.68 -16.75
CA ASP A 263 -7.40 -3.55 -17.17
C ASP A 263 -6.64 -2.23 -17.05
N VAL A 264 -6.00 -1.96 -15.89
CA VAL A 264 -5.22 -0.73 -15.69
C VAL A 264 -4.01 -0.67 -16.62
N ALA A 265 -3.29 -1.79 -16.79
CA ALA A 265 -2.19 -1.85 -17.76
C ALA A 265 -2.67 -1.50 -19.18
N ARG A 266 -3.79 -2.08 -19.62
CA ARG A 266 -4.37 -1.82 -20.94
C ARG A 266 -4.78 -0.35 -21.10
N GLN A 267 -5.43 0.23 -20.10
CA GLN A 267 -5.85 1.65 -20.11
C GLN A 267 -4.64 2.58 -20.25
N LYS A 268 -3.51 2.24 -19.61
CA LYS A 268 -2.24 2.97 -19.74
C LYS A 268 -1.39 2.51 -20.94
N GLY A 269 -2.00 1.86 -21.94
CA GLY A 269 -1.35 1.52 -23.21
C GLY A 269 -0.36 0.36 -23.14
N LYS A 270 -0.33 -0.41 -22.05
CA LYS A 270 0.58 -1.55 -21.86
C LYS A 270 -0.14 -2.88 -22.01
N ARG A 271 0.39 -3.76 -22.86
CA ARG A 271 -0.05 -5.16 -22.93
C ARG A 271 0.61 -5.99 -21.82
N LEU A 272 -0.19 -6.37 -20.82
CA LEU A 272 0.24 -7.24 -19.73
C LEU A 272 -0.22 -8.70 -19.98
N THR A 273 0.62 -9.66 -19.62
CA THR A 273 0.31 -11.09 -19.61
C THR A 273 0.85 -11.70 -18.32
N TYR A 274 0.29 -12.82 -17.86
CA TYR A 274 0.80 -13.49 -16.66
C TYR A 274 2.32 -13.73 -16.72
N GLY A 275 2.85 -14.06 -17.90
CA GLY A 275 4.28 -14.29 -18.11
C GLY A 275 5.16 -13.05 -17.89
N ASN A 276 4.67 -11.84 -18.18
CA ASN A 276 5.46 -10.61 -18.10
C ASN A 276 5.18 -9.74 -16.86
N ILE A 277 4.27 -10.15 -15.98
CA ILE A 277 4.12 -9.55 -14.64
C ILE A 277 5.40 -9.75 -13.83
N ARG A 278 5.79 -8.72 -13.07
CA ARG A 278 6.91 -8.80 -12.12
C ARG A 278 6.56 -9.75 -10.97
N LYS A 279 7.47 -10.69 -10.67
CA LYS A 279 7.30 -11.72 -9.61
C LYS A 279 8.48 -11.77 -8.65
N PHE A 280 9.13 -10.62 -8.48
CA PHE A 280 10.18 -10.46 -7.49
C PHE A 280 9.55 -9.79 -6.27
N PRO A 281 9.89 -10.15 -5.03
CA PRO A 281 9.35 -9.49 -3.85
C PRO A 281 9.52 -7.97 -3.93
N HIS A 282 8.47 -7.19 -3.61
CA HIS A 282 8.48 -5.73 -3.69
C HIS A 282 9.23 -5.07 -2.52
N PRO A 283 9.64 -3.78 -2.62
CA PRO A 283 10.38 -3.08 -1.55
C PRO A 283 9.53 -2.60 -0.37
N PHE A 284 8.19 -2.68 -0.47
CA PHE A 284 7.29 -2.32 0.62
C PHE A 284 7.42 -3.33 1.76
N ALA A 285 7.74 -2.85 2.97
CA ALA A 285 8.11 -3.65 4.13
C ALA A 285 7.39 -3.19 5.40
#